data_AF-A0A367XUD6-F1
#
_entry.id   AF-A0A367XUD6-F1
#
_cell.length_a   1.000
_cell.length_b   1.000
_cell.length_c   1.000
_cell.angle_alpha   90.00
_cell.angle_beta   90.00
_cell.angle_gamma   90.00
#
_symmetry.space_group_name_H-M   'P 1'
#
loop_
_entity.id
_entity.type
_entity.pdbx_description
1 polymer ?
#
loop_
_entity_poly.entity_id
_entity_poly.type
_entity_poly.pdbx_seq_one_letter_code
_entity_poly.pdbx_strand_id
1 'polypeptide(L)'
;MEQIQEIVEFPVTIPNQRKVHQLIQVASIINVITSLGIGLVTDSLKYLSYSFAAQFVVLVLLIAPNWLFKSEPSLEWISIKM
;
A
#
# COMPACT_ATOMS: atom_id res chain seq x y z
N MET A 1 20.45 -11.15 -29.19
CA MET A 1 20.67 -10.47 -27.89
C MET A 1 19.36 -10.28 -27.12
N GLU A 2 18.36 -11.16 -27.29
CA GLU A 2 17.04 -11.02 -26.65
C GLU A 2 16.78 -12.09 -25.57
N GLN A 3 17.63 -13.12 -25.44
CA GLN A 3 17.39 -14.26 -24.52
C GLN A 3 18.04 -14.13 -23.14
N ILE A 4 18.85 -13.09 -22.89
CA ILE A 4 19.59 -12.95 -21.61
C ILE A 4 18.79 -12.11 -20.59
N GLN A 5 17.84 -11.29 -21.03
CA GLN A 5 17.09 -10.41 -20.14
C GLN A 5 16.03 -11.14 -19.30
N GLU A 6 15.43 -12.22 -19.79
CA GLU A 6 14.44 -13.00 -19.01
C GLU A 6 15.07 -13.82 -17.86
N ILE A 7 16.37 -14.12 -17.91
CA ILE A 7 17.06 -14.90 -16.86
C ILE A 7 17.38 -14.02 -15.63
N VAL A 8 17.32 -12.69 -15.76
CA VAL A 8 17.68 -11.72 -14.72
C VAL A 8 16.47 -10.94 -14.20
N GLU A 9 15.27 -11.21 -14.68
CA GLU A 9 14.06 -10.76 -13.98
C GLU A 9 13.77 -11.75 -12.85
N PHE A 10 14.48 -11.58 -11.73
CA PHE A 10 14.11 -12.23 -10.49
C PHE A 10 12.69 -11.81 -10.16
N PRO A 11 11.69 -12.72 -10.14
CA PRO A 11 10.38 -12.38 -9.62
C PRO A 11 10.56 -12.25 -8.11
N VAL A 12 10.96 -11.06 -7.66
CA VAL A 12 10.95 -10.71 -6.24
C VAL A 12 9.48 -10.57 -5.87
N THR A 13 8.83 -11.70 -5.62
CA THR A 13 7.49 -11.75 -5.04
C THR A 13 7.63 -11.30 -3.60
N ILE A 14 7.53 -9.98 -3.38
CA ILE A 14 7.44 -9.43 -2.03
C ILE A 14 6.11 -9.97 -1.46
N PRO A 15 6.17 -10.80 -0.40
CA PRO A 15 4.97 -11.39 0.15
C PRO A 15 4.01 -10.29 0.59
N ASN A 16 2.71 -10.55 0.46
CA ASN A 16 1.64 -9.67 0.92
C ASN A 16 1.43 -8.35 0.16
N GLN A 17 2.17 -8.04 -0.92
CA GLN A 17 1.96 -6.82 -1.71
C GLN A 17 0.52 -6.61 -2.16
N ARG A 18 -0.17 -7.68 -2.58
CA ARG A 18 -1.57 -7.60 -3.01
C ARG A 18 -2.49 -7.16 -1.87
N LYS A 19 -2.30 -7.67 -0.65
CA LYS A 19 -3.13 -7.31 0.51
C LYS A 19 -2.84 -5.88 0.96
N VAL A 20 -1.58 -5.46 0.95
CA VAL A 20 -1.19 -4.07 1.20
C VAL A 20 -1.83 -3.14 0.17
N HIS A 21 -1.75 -3.48 -1.12
CA HIS A 21 -2.34 -2.68 -2.19
C HIS A 21 -3.86 -2.55 -2.06
N GLN A 22 -4.56 -3.65 -1.79
CA GLN A 22 -6.00 -3.65 -1.52
C GLN A 22 -6.35 -2.77 -0.33
N LEU A 23 -5.59 -2.85 0.76
CA LEU A 23 -5.81 -2.03 1.96
C LEU A 23 -5.59 -0.54 1.68
N ILE A 24 -4.53 -0.17 0.95
CA ILE A 24 -4.28 1.20 0.52
C ILE A 24 -5.46 1.71 -0.32
N GLN A 25 -5.93 0.90 -1.28
CA GLN A 25 -7.01 1.29 -2.18
C GLN A 25 -8.32 1.53 -1.42
N VAL A 26 -8.72 0.60 -0.56
CA VAL A 26 -9.93 0.73 0.27
C VAL A 26 -9.82 1.92 1.22
N ALA A 27 -8.68 2.07 1.91
CA ALA A 27 -8.47 3.20 2.82
C ALA A 27 -8.46 4.55 2.09
N SER A 28 -7.94 4.61 0.87
CA SER A 28 -7.95 5.83 0.05
C SER A 28 -9.38 6.23 -0.35
N ILE A 29 -10.21 5.26 -0.73
CA ILE A 29 -11.63 5.49 -1.04
C ILE A 29 -12.36 6.03 0.20
N ILE A 30 -12.16 5.40 1.36
CA ILE A 30 -12.75 5.84 2.63
C ILE A 30 -12.27 7.25 2.99
N ASN A 31 -10.98 7.54 2.82
CA ASN A 31 -10.41 8.86 3.08
C ASN A 31 -11.09 9.94 2.22
N VAL A 32 -11.23 9.70 0.91
CA VAL A 32 -11.91 10.64 0.01
C VAL A 32 -13.36 10.87 0.43
N ILE A 33 -14.13 9.80 0.71
CA ILE A 33 -15.54 9.92 1.10
C ILE A 33 -15.69 10.68 2.42
N THR A 34 -14.88 10.36 3.43
CA THR A 34 -14.97 10.98 4.76
C THR A 34 -14.49 12.44 4.74
N SER A 35 -13.40 12.73 4.03
CA SER A 35 -12.90 14.10 3.88
C SER A 35 -13.86 14.99 3.09
N LEU A 36 -14.50 14.46 2.04
CA LEU A 36 -15.59 15.16 1.35
C LEU A 36 -16.77 15.41 2.28
N GLY A 37 -17.20 14.40 3.05
CA GLY A 37 -18.27 14.54 4.04
C GLY A 37 -17.99 15.65 5.06
N ILE A 38 -16.78 15.68 5.62
CA ILE A 38 -16.33 16.74 6.54
C ILE A 38 -16.33 18.10 5.85
N GLY A 39 -15.80 18.19 4.63
CA GLY A 39 -15.79 19.42 3.84
C GLY A 39 -17.18 19.98 3.58
N LEU A 40 -18.14 19.12 3.23
CA LEU A 40 -19.53 19.51 2.97
C LEU A 40 -20.26 19.95 4.25
N VAL A 41 -20.06 19.24 5.37
CA VAL A 41 -20.70 19.58 6.66
C VAL A 41 -20.14 20.89 7.23
N THR A 42 -18.84 21.14 7.05
CA THR A 42 -18.17 22.34 7.58
C THR A 42 -18.12 23.51 6.60
N ASP A 43 -18.61 23.33 5.38
CA ASP A 43 -18.53 24.27 4.26
C ASP A 43 -17.14 24.91 4.10
N SER A 44 -16.10 24.10 4.29
CA SER A 44 -14.73 24.58 4.39
C SER A 44 -13.73 23.66 3.73
N LEU A 45 -13.08 24.19 2.70
CA LEU A 45 -12.00 23.50 2.01
C LEU A 45 -10.79 23.25 2.93
N LYS A 46 -10.61 24.08 3.97
CA LYS A 46 -9.53 23.91 4.96
C LYS A 46 -9.73 22.64 5.78
N TYR A 47 -10.92 22.42 6.32
CA TYR A 47 -11.22 21.22 7.12
C TYR A 47 -11.19 19.95 6.28
N LEU A 48 -11.64 20.01 5.01
CA LEU A 48 -11.46 18.91 4.05
C LEU A 48 -9.98 18.55 3.90
N SER A 49 -9.14 19.56 3.66
CA SER A 49 -7.71 19.36 3.41
C SER A 49 -7.00 18.81 4.65
N TYR A 50 -7.32 19.31 5.85
CA TYR A 50 -6.76 18.78 7.10
C TYR A 50 -7.24 17.36 7.40
N SER A 51 -8.51 17.05 7.17
CA SER A 51 -9.04 15.68 7.31
C SER A 51 -8.29 14.71 6.40
N PHE A 52 -8.15 15.07 5.13
CA PHE A 52 -7.49 14.24 4.14
C PHE A 52 -6.02 13.98 4.49
N ALA A 53 -5.30 15.05 4.84
CA ALA A 53 -3.89 14.95 5.22
C ALA A 53 -3.70 14.13 6.49
N ALA A 54 -4.53 14.31 7.51
CA ALA A 54 -4.46 13.54 8.75
C ALA A 54 -4.67 12.04 8.49
N GLN A 55 -5.70 11.68 7.70
CA GLN A 55 -5.97 10.29 7.36
C GLN A 55 -4.88 9.67 6.49
N PHE A 56 -4.29 10.44 5.57
CA PHE A 56 -3.15 9.99 4.78
C PHE A 56 -1.92 9.69 5.66
N VAL A 57 -1.58 10.58 6.60
CA VAL A 57 -0.46 10.36 7.53
C VAL A 57 -0.70 9.12 8.38
N VAL A 58 -1.91 8.93 8.89
CA VAL A 58 -2.27 7.72 9.65
C VAL A 58 -2.10 6.46 8.79
N LEU A 59 -2.52 6.49 7.53
CA LEU A 59 -2.37 5.37 6.61
C LEU A 59 -0.88 5.02 6.37
N VAL A 60 -0.03 6.03 6.15
CA VAL A 60 1.41 5.85 5.99
C VAL A 60 2.01 5.22 7.25
N LEU A 61 1.67 5.74 8.43
CA LEU A 61 2.19 5.22 9.70
C LEU A 61 1.75 3.77 9.98
N LEU A 62 0.57 3.36 9.52
CA LEU A 62 0.09 1.98 9.69
C LEU A 62 0.75 0.99 8.71
N ILE A 63 0.98 1.42 7.46
CA ILE A 63 1.42 0.52 6.39
C ILE A 63 2.95 0.47 6.30
N ALA A 64 3.64 1.61 6.42
CA ALA A 64 5.09 1.70 6.29
C ALA A 64 5.88 0.72 7.19
N PRO A 65 5.53 0.52 8.48
CA PRO A 65 6.28 -0.39 9.35
C PRO A 65 6.05 -1.88 9.03
N ASN A 66 5.14 -2.22 8.10
CA ASN A 66 4.84 -3.59 7.65
C ASN A 66 4.47 -4.58 8.78
N TRP A 67 4.15 -4.09 9.99
CA TRP A 67 3.89 -4.92 11.17
C TRP A 67 2.67 -5.83 11.00
N LEU A 68 1.66 -5.36 10.28
CA LEU A 68 0.41 -6.09 10.03
C LEU A 68 0.56 -7.25 9.04
N PHE A 69 1.67 -7.32 8.32
CA PHE A 69 1.82 -8.19 7.15
C PHE A 69 2.98 -9.20 7.29
N LYS A 70 3.56 -9.31 8.49
CA LYS A 70 4.84 -9.97 8.81
C LYS A 70 4.85 -11.52 8.77
N SER A 71 3.79 -12.17 8.28
CA SER A 71 3.54 -13.60 8.58
C SER A 71 3.88 -14.63 7.48
N GLU A 72 4.72 -14.34 6.50
CA GLU A 72 5.01 -15.33 5.43
C GLU A 72 6.52 -15.59 5.22
N PRO A 73 6.86 -16.83 4.79
CA PRO A 73 8.21 -17.37 4.88
C PRO A 73 9.22 -16.53 4.09
N SER A 74 10.47 -16.55 4.56
CA SER A 74 11.60 -15.89 3.93
C SER A 74 11.63 -16.17 2.44
N LEU A 75 11.87 -15.14 1.62
CA LEU A 75 12.15 -15.23 0.19
C LEU A 75 12.96 -16.50 -0.08
N GLU A 76 12.31 -17.53 -0.64
CA GLU A 76 13.02 -18.75 -1.05
C GLU A 76 13.86 -18.37 -2.25
N TRP A 77 15.16 -18.17 -2.01
CA TRP A 77 16.14 -18.10 -3.08
C TRP A 77 16.06 -19.40 -3.84
N ILE A 78 15.88 -19.29 -5.16
CA ILE A 78 15.76 -20.36 -6.15
C ILE A 78 16.39 -21.66 -5.63
N SER A 79 15.55 -22.64 -5.28
CA SER A 79 16.01 -24.00 -5.03
C SER A 79 16.55 -24.54 -6.35
N ILE A 80 17.87 -24.52 -6.52
CA ILE A 80 18.53 -25.11 -7.67
C ILE A 80 18.23 -26.60 -7.60
N LYS A 81 17.32 -27.05 -8.45
CA LYS A 81 16.97 -28.46 -8.61
C LYS A 81 18.23 -29.15 -9.16
N MET A 82 18.97 -29.82 -8.28
CA MET A 82 20.02 -30.78 -8.66
C MET A 82 19.40 -31.95 -9.41
#